data_AF-A0A8G0P561-F1
#
_entry.id   AF-A0A8G0P561-F1
#
_cell.length_a   1.000
_cell.length_b   1.000
_cell.length_c   1.000
_cell.angle_alpha   90.00
_cell.angle_beta   90.00
_cell.angle_gamma   90.00
#
_symmetry.space_group_name_H-M   'P 1'
#
loop_
_entity.id
_entity.type
_entity.pdbx_description
1 polymer ?
#
loop_
_entity_poly.entity_id
_entity_poly.type
_entity_poly.pdbx_seq_one_letter_code
_entity_poly.pdbx_strand_id
1 'polypeptide(L)'
;MSITLNRYFFILLIFMQMSFIAQNKEVSPLKIIARGQKDKILLRWGVTSASEWKKALKTGFILTRYTVKKGNQLIAEPEKKILTVNPLLPQPLEQWAELIQKDSYAAIVAQSIYGEEFQISGQNNNSISKIIETADEMEQRHTFGLFAADMSFEGALKAGWGFVDNSIVRNEVYVYQISIPNSKFKSASVLVGMKDYKKLPAIDDLIAVSDDKKVLISGITNRIKMYLHLIKLNVPKME
;
A
#
# COMPACT_ATOMS: atom_id res chain seq x y z
N MET A 1 5.39 64.62 -4.30
CA MET A 1 5.93 63.65 -3.31
C MET A 1 4.89 62.65 -2.79
N SER A 2 3.57 62.92 -2.90
CA SER A 2 2.50 62.01 -2.45
C SER A 2 2.26 60.80 -3.39
N ILE A 3 2.34 60.99 -4.71
CA ILE A 3 2.03 59.96 -5.71
C ILE A 3 3.07 58.82 -5.72
N THR A 4 4.35 59.14 -5.51
CA THR A 4 5.44 58.15 -5.46
C THR A 4 5.37 57.29 -4.20
N LEU A 5 5.00 57.87 -3.06
CA LEU A 5 4.83 57.15 -1.79
C LEU A 5 3.68 56.13 -1.86
N ASN A 6 2.57 56.52 -2.53
CA ASN A 6 1.43 55.64 -2.74
C ASN A 6 1.74 54.46 -3.68
N ARG A 7 2.67 54.65 -4.63
CA ARG A 7 3.12 53.58 -5.54
C ARG A 7 3.96 52.52 -4.83
N TYR A 8 4.84 52.93 -3.92
CA TYR A 8 5.60 51.98 -3.09
C TYR A 8 4.72 51.25 -2.08
N PHE A 9 3.72 51.94 -1.51
CA PHE A 9 2.75 51.33 -0.62
C PHE A 9 1.93 50.22 -1.32
N PHE A 10 1.50 50.45 -2.55
CA PHE A 10 0.82 49.42 -3.35
C PHE A 10 1.72 48.22 -3.69
N ILE A 11 2.99 48.45 -4.00
CA ILE A 11 3.96 47.37 -4.28
C ILE A 11 4.23 46.54 -3.01
N LEU A 12 4.33 47.18 -1.84
CA LEU A 12 4.49 46.51 -0.55
C LEU A 12 3.27 45.62 -0.22
N LEU A 13 2.06 46.11 -0.52
CA LEU A 13 0.81 45.39 -0.28
C LEU A 13 0.68 44.15 -1.17
N ILE A 14 1.19 44.20 -2.42
CA ILE A 14 1.23 43.05 -3.32
C ILE A 14 2.27 42.01 -2.87
N PHE A 15 3.44 42.46 -2.39
CA PHE A 15 4.46 41.55 -1.82
C PHE A 15 3.99 40.87 -0.53
N MET A 16 3.20 41.56 0.31
CA MET A 16 2.65 41.01 1.55
C MET A 16 1.59 39.93 1.30
N GLN A 17 0.85 39.99 0.17
CA GLN A 17 -0.12 38.96 -0.19
C GLN A 17 0.53 37.66 -0.70
N MET A 18 1.73 37.72 -1.30
CA MET A 18 2.44 36.52 -1.77
C MET A 18 2.95 35.63 -0.62
N SER A 19 3.15 36.18 0.58
CA SER A 19 3.58 35.42 1.75
C SER A 19 2.48 34.53 2.37
N PHE A 20 1.21 34.66 1.93
CA PHE A 20 0.09 33.89 2.49
C PHE A 20 -0.25 32.59 1.75
N ILE A 21 0.38 32.29 0.60
CA ILE A 21 0.03 31.10 -0.22
C ILE A 21 0.83 29.84 0.15
N ALA A 22 1.85 29.92 1.02
CA ALA A 22 2.69 28.78 1.37
C ALA A 22 2.23 28.02 2.63
N GLN A 23 0.95 27.66 2.74
CA GLN A 23 0.52 26.62 3.69
C GLN A 23 0.57 25.26 3.00
N ASN A 24 1.77 24.69 2.86
CA ASN A 24 1.94 23.30 2.44
C ASN A 24 1.27 22.41 3.48
N LYS A 25 0.04 21.97 3.20
CA LYS A 25 -0.65 20.95 3.97
C LYS A 25 0.12 19.66 3.76
N GLU A 26 1.10 19.37 4.62
CA GLU A 26 1.89 18.15 4.55
C GLU A 26 0.94 16.94 4.54
N VAL A 27 0.81 16.33 3.37
CA VAL A 27 0.05 15.10 3.19
C VAL A 27 0.89 14.00 3.83
N SER A 28 0.32 13.29 4.81
CA SER A 28 1.04 12.18 5.43
C SER A 28 1.47 11.16 4.37
N PRO A 29 2.74 10.74 4.37
CA PRO A 29 3.24 9.72 3.45
C PRO A 29 2.71 8.34 3.82
N LEU A 30 2.09 8.16 5.00
CA LEU A 30 1.49 6.89 5.39
C LEU A 30 0.17 6.66 4.66
N LYS A 31 -0.01 5.45 4.16
CA LYS A 31 -1.28 4.94 3.60
C LYS A 31 -1.57 3.59 4.21
N ILE A 32 -2.83 3.35 4.58
CA ILE A 32 -3.30 2.08 5.12
C ILE A 32 -4.59 1.68 4.41
N ILE A 33 -4.70 0.40 4.11
CA ILE A 33 -5.91 -0.25 3.61
C ILE A 33 -6.29 -1.42 4.52
N ALA A 34 -7.58 -1.70 4.59
CA ALA A 34 -8.12 -2.81 5.35
C ALA A 34 -9.01 -3.68 4.46
N ARG A 35 -8.94 -4.98 4.66
CA ARG A 35 -9.83 -5.96 4.04
C ARG A 35 -10.43 -6.83 5.13
N GLY A 36 -11.73 -6.72 5.33
CA GLY A 36 -12.48 -7.64 6.18
C GLY A 36 -12.59 -9.03 5.53
N GLN A 37 -12.45 -10.07 6.34
CA GLN A 37 -12.78 -11.46 6.02
C GLN A 37 -13.76 -11.99 7.08
N LYS A 38 -14.18 -13.26 6.98
CA LYS A 38 -15.23 -13.83 7.84
C LYS A 38 -14.93 -13.73 9.34
N ASP A 39 -13.67 -13.82 9.72
CA ASP A 39 -13.18 -14.00 11.10
C ASP A 39 -11.93 -13.17 11.43
N LYS A 40 -11.44 -12.40 10.46
CA LYS A 40 -10.24 -11.57 10.62
C LYS A 40 -10.28 -10.34 9.74
N ILE A 41 -9.45 -9.36 10.07
CA ILE A 41 -9.19 -8.19 9.23
C ILE A 41 -7.72 -8.20 8.83
N LEU A 42 -7.48 -8.11 7.52
CA LEU A 42 -6.15 -7.96 6.95
C LEU A 42 -5.87 -6.48 6.76
N LEU A 43 -4.74 -6.03 7.28
CA LEU A 43 -4.29 -4.64 7.19
C LEU A 43 -3.00 -4.61 6.39
N ARG A 44 -2.88 -3.65 5.50
CA ARG A 44 -1.70 -3.44 4.65
C ARG A 44 -1.43 -1.94 4.61
N TRP A 45 -0.18 -1.54 4.80
CA TRP A 45 0.20 -0.13 4.75
C TRP A 45 1.52 0.09 4.02
N GLY A 46 1.73 1.32 3.58
CA GLY A 46 2.96 1.74 2.92
C GLY A 46 3.28 3.19 3.24
N VAL A 47 4.53 3.55 2.97
CA VAL A 47 5.03 4.94 3.06
C VAL A 47 5.27 5.40 1.62
N THR A 48 4.67 6.49 1.16
CA THR A 48 4.72 6.92 -0.25
C THR A 48 5.99 7.68 -0.61
N SER A 49 6.90 7.89 0.33
CA SER A 49 8.20 8.53 0.12
C SER A 49 9.31 7.54 0.43
N ALA A 50 10.25 7.33 -0.50
CA ALA A 50 11.35 6.40 -0.33
C ALA A 50 12.27 6.77 0.84
N SER A 51 12.50 8.07 1.07
CA SER A 51 13.34 8.53 2.19
C SER A 51 12.70 8.25 3.55
N GLU A 52 11.38 8.44 3.66
CA GLU A 52 10.63 8.14 4.87
C GLU A 52 10.41 6.64 5.06
N TRP A 53 10.23 5.90 3.97
CA TRP A 53 10.21 4.44 3.98
C TRP A 53 11.51 3.89 4.58
N LYS A 54 12.67 4.36 4.10
CA LYS A 54 13.99 3.95 4.61
C LYS A 54 14.16 4.22 6.11
N LYS A 55 13.65 5.35 6.61
CA LYS A 55 13.63 5.65 8.05
C LYS A 55 12.70 4.69 8.80
N ALA A 56 11.51 4.43 8.26
CA ALA A 56 10.52 3.53 8.84
C ALA A 56 11.01 2.07 8.93
N LEU A 57 11.91 1.62 8.05
CA LEU A 57 12.55 0.29 8.19
C LEU A 57 13.35 0.15 9.49
N LYS A 58 13.83 1.26 10.07
CA LYS A 58 14.62 1.27 11.30
C LYS A 58 13.78 1.49 12.55
N THR A 59 12.70 2.26 12.44
CA THR A 59 11.85 2.64 13.58
C THR A 59 10.59 1.80 13.72
N GLY A 60 10.14 1.21 12.62
CA GLY A 60 8.96 0.36 12.55
C GLY A 60 7.64 1.14 12.63
N PHE A 61 6.56 0.39 12.81
CA PHE A 61 5.20 0.92 12.84
C PHE A 61 4.43 0.49 14.07
N ILE A 62 3.62 1.41 14.62
CA ILE A 62 2.67 1.10 15.71
C ILE A 62 1.25 1.09 15.14
N LEU A 63 0.58 -0.04 15.33
CA LEU A 63 -0.82 -0.22 14.93
C LEU A 63 -1.73 -0.07 16.15
N THR A 64 -2.65 0.89 16.06
CA THR A 64 -3.70 1.11 17.06
C THR A 64 -5.06 0.85 16.44
N ARG A 65 -5.93 0.17 17.17
CA ARG A 65 -7.33 -0.06 16.81
C ARG A 65 -8.25 0.71 17.75
N TYR A 66 -9.29 1.30 17.20
CA TYR A 66 -10.37 1.94 17.93
C TYR A 66 -11.69 1.26 17.58
N THR A 67 -12.44 0.79 18.58
CA THR A 67 -13.81 0.31 18.36
C THR A 67 -14.75 1.50 18.41
N VAL A 68 -15.35 1.84 17.27
CA VAL A 68 -16.19 3.05 17.12
C VAL A 68 -17.69 2.72 17.11
N LYS A 69 -18.05 1.46 16.86
CA LYS A 69 -19.44 1.00 16.82
C LYS A 69 -19.54 -0.41 17.36
N LYS A 70 -20.58 -0.67 18.17
CA LYS A 70 -21.00 -2.00 18.62
C LYS A 70 -22.44 -2.24 18.18
N GLY A 71 -22.66 -3.25 17.34
CA GLY A 71 -23.97 -3.52 16.75
C GLY A 71 -24.45 -2.36 15.86
N ASN A 72 -25.57 -1.74 16.25
CA ASN A 72 -26.12 -0.57 15.57
C ASN A 72 -25.80 0.77 16.24
N GLN A 73 -25.11 0.77 17.39
CA GLN A 73 -24.86 1.97 18.19
C GLN A 73 -23.42 2.45 18.03
N LEU A 74 -23.26 3.75 17.73
CA LEU A 74 -21.96 4.42 17.81
C LEU A 74 -21.56 4.58 19.28
N ILE A 75 -20.28 4.36 19.59
CA ILE A 75 -19.75 4.55 20.94
C ILE A 75 -19.26 5.98 21.04
N ALA A 76 -19.67 6.70 22.09
CA ALA A 76 -19.26 8.09 22.31
C ALA A 76 -17.75 8.22 22.52
N GLU A 77 -17.15 7.28 23.26
CA GLU A 77 -15.72 7.19 23.49
C GLU A 77 -15.16 5.90 22.87
N PRO A 78 -14.45 5.97 21.74
CA PRO A 78 -13.91 4.77 21.08
C PRO A 78 -12.93 4.00 21.96
N GLU A 79 -13.14 2.69 22.09
CA GLU A 79 -12.25 1.81 22.87
C GLU A 79 -10.92 1.63 22.14
N LYS A 80 -9.85 2.20 22.69
CA LYS A 80 -8.49 2.14 22.14
C LYS A 80 -7.79 0.84 22.53
N LYS A 81 -7.22 0.13 21.56
CA LYS A 81 -6.34 -1.03 21.75
C LYS A 81 -5.09 -0.88 20.90
N ILE A 82 -3.91 -0.91 21.51
CA ILE A 82 -2.64 -1.01 20.78
C ILE A 82 -2.46 -2.48 20.40
N LEU A 83 -2.37 -2.78 19.10
CA LEU A 83 -2.29 -4.16 18.60
C LEU A 83 -0.85 -4.68 18.53
N THR A 84 0.12 -3.77 18.52
CA THR A 84 1.55 -4.08 18.40
C THR A 84 2.26 -3.63 19.68
N VAL A 85 2.69 -4.60 20.50
CA VAL A 85 3.39 -4.30 21.77
C VAL A 85 4.69 -3.54 21.51
N ASN A 86 5.44 -3.95 20.48
CA ASN A 86 6.62 -3.26 19.98
C ASN A 86 6.36 -2.78 18.54
N PRO A 87 7.05 -1.73 18.07
CA PRO A 87 6.99 -1.32 16.67
C PRO A 87 7.29 -2.49 15.73
N LEU A 88 6.46 -2.67 14.70
CA LEU A 88 6.66 -3.69 13.68
C LEU A 88 7.83 -3.32 12.80
N LEU A 89 8.88 -4.13 12.84
CA LEU A 89 10.08 -4.03 12.01
C LEU A 89 10.14 -5.20 11.04
N PRO A 90 10.88 -5.06 9.92
CA PRO A 90 11.25 -6.20 9.10
C PRO A 90 11.91 -7.32 9.93
N GLN A 91 11.45 -8.56 9.75
CA GLN A 91 12.05 -9.73 10.38
C GLN A 91 13.47 -9.96 9.87
N PRO A 92 14.41 -10.46 10.69
CA PRO A 92 15.77 -10.79 10.24
C PRO A 92 15.79 -11.64 8.97
N LEU A 93 16.74 -11.38 8.07
CA LEU A 93 16.80 -11.97 6.72
C LEU A 93 16.76 -13.50 6.75
N GLU A 94 17.35 -14.12 7.77
CA GLU A 94 17.39 -15.57 7.96
C GLU A 94 15.97 -16.17 8.05
N GLN A 95 15.02 -15.41 8.61
CA GLN A 95 13.62 -15.84 8.73
C GLN A 95 12.87 -15.80 7.41
N TRP A 96 13.46 -15.29 6.33
CA TRP A 96 12.83 -15.21 5.01
C TRP A 96 13.09 -16.44 4.14
N ALA A 97 14.09 -17.26 4.48
CA ALA A 97 14.62 -18.32 3.61
C ALA A 97 13.54 -19.26 3.04
N GLU A 98 12.63 -19.75 3.87
CA GLU A 98 11.55 -20.63 3.42
C GLU A 98 10.52 -19.90 2.55
N LEU A 99 10.21 -18.64 2.87
CA LEU A 99 9.20 -17.86 2.15
C LEU A 99 9.68 -17.48 0.75
N ILE A 100 10.93 -17.05 0.61
CA ILE A 100 11.45 -16.58 -0.69
C ILE A 100 11.62 -17.72 -1.70
N GLN A 101 11.73 -18.96 -1.24
CA GLN A 101 11.77 -20.14 -2.12
C GLN A 101 10.40 -20.44 -2.75
N LYS A 102 9.30 -20.12 -2.05
CA LYS A 102 7.93 -20.40 -2.52
C LYS A 102 7.23 -19.18 -3.12
N ASP A 103 7.71 -17.98 -2.85
CA ASP A 103 7.09 -16.72 -3.26
C ASP A 103 8.12 -15.74 -3.82
N SER A 104 8.12 -15.61 -5.14
CA SER A 104 9.02 -14.69 -5.85
C SER A 104 8.79 -13.23 -5.51
N TYR A 105 7.57 -12.83 -5.13
CA TYR A 105 7.30 -11.46 -4.69
C TYR A 105 7.87 -11.24 -3.29
N ALA A 106 7.78 -12.22 -2.39
CA ALA A 106 8.44 -12.12 -1.09
C ALA A 106 9.96 -12.01 -1.24
N ALA A 107 10.57 -12.65 -2.25
CA ALA A 107 11.98 -12.48 -2.57
C ALA A 107 12.30 -11.03 -2.99
N ILE A 108 11.46 -10.40 -3.81
CA ILE A 108 11.61 -8.97 -4.18
C ILE A 108 11.48 -8.06 -2.96
N VAL A 109 10.53 -8.36 -2.04
CA VAL A 109 10.41 -7.62 -0.78
C VAL A 109 11.69 -7.75 0.04
N ALA A 110 12.20 -8.96 0.26
CA ALA A 110 13.44 -9.19 1.01
C ALA A 110 14.63 -8.45 0.36
N GLN A 111 14.78 -8.55 -0.96
CA GLN A 111 15.84 -7.85 -1.69
C GLN A 111 15.73 -6.33 -1.55
N SER A 112 14.51 -5.78 -1.59
CA SER A 112 14.31 -4.34 -1.44
C SER A 112 14.81 -3.81 -0.09
N ILE A 113 14.65 -4.60 0.98
CA ILE A 113 15.02 -4.25 2.35
C ILE A 113 16.50 -4.51 2.62
N TYR A 114 17.02 -5.66 2.20
CA TYR A 114 18.31 -6.20 2.65
C TYR A 114 19.41 -6.30 1.59
N GLY A 115 19.06 -6.24 0.29
CA GLY A 115 20.04 -6.45 -0.77
C GLY A 115 21.19 -5.43 -0.70
N GLU A 116 22.41 -5.84 -0.99
CA GLU A 116 23.56 -4.92 -1.08
C GLU A 116 23.48 -4.07 -2.35
N GLU A 117 23.16 -4.70 -3.48
CA GLU A 117 22.75 -4.06 -4.74
C GLU A 117 21.31 -4.43 -5.08
N PHE A 118 20.58 -3.51 -5.73
CA PHE A 118 19.24 -3.80 -6.22
C PHE A 118 19.24 -4.05 -7.72
N GLN A 119 19.26 -5.32 -8.11
CA GLN A 119 19.09 -5.75 -9.49
C GLN A 119 17.86 -6.66 -9.58
N ILE A 120 16.88 -6.27 -10.39
CA ILE A 120 15.74 -7.14 -10.71
C ILE A 120 16.16 -8.02 -11.90
N SER A 121 16.98 -9.02 -11.61
CA SER A 121 17.43 -10.00 -12.61
C SER A 121 16.27 -10.94 -12.93
N GLY A 122 15.49 -10.60 -13.94
CA GLY A 122 14.34 -11.40 -14.37
C GLY A 122 14.78 -12.71 -14.99
N GLN A 123 14.63 -13.82 -14.27
CA GLN A 123 14.51 -15.15 -14.88
C GLN A 123 13.08 -15.30 -15.41
N ASN A 124 12.72 -14.48 -16.41
CA ASN A 124 11.62 -14.64 -17.36
C ASN A 124 11.41 -13.31 -18.10
N ASN A 125 11.37 -13.39 -19.42
CA ASN A 125 11.24 -12.29 -20.39
C ASN A 125 9.90 -11.54 -20.36
N ASN A 126 9.38 -11.19 -19.18
CA ASN A 126 8.20 -10.34 -19.04
C ASN A 126 8.60 -8.93 -18.62
N SER A 127 8.73 -8.06 -19.62
CA SER A 127 8.49 -6.60 -19.70
C SER A 127 8.83 -5.62 -18.56
N ILE A 128 9.25 -6.06 -17.38
CA ILE A 128 9.55 -5.22 -16.20
C ILE A 128 11.05 -4.85 -16.18
N SER A 129 11.91 -5.69 -16.77
CA SER A 129 13.37 -5.54 -16.81
C SER A 129 13.86 -4.36 -17.66
N LYS A 130 12.97 -3.72 -18.43
CA LYS A 130 13.33 -2.73 -19.47
C LYS A 130 12.91 -1.29 -19.13
N ILE A 131 12.36 -1.07 -17.95
CA ILE A 131 12.06 0.26 -17.44
C ILE A 131 13.09 0.52 -16.35
N ILE A 132 13.75 1.67 -16.42
CA ILE A 132 14.60 2.27 -15.38
C ILE A 132 16.11 2.06 -15.59
N GLU A 133 16.70 2.92 -16.41
CA GLU A 133 18.16 3.13 -16.48
C GLU A 133 18.57 4.43 -15.76
N THR A 134 17.68 5.07 -14.98
CA THR A 134 17.90 6.44 -14.47
C THR A 134 17.26 6.78 -13.11
N ALA A 135 16.67 5.83 -12.37
CA ALA A 135 16.15 6.13 -11.03
C ALA A 135 17.17 5.80 -9.94
N ASP A 136 17.25 6.63 -8.90
CA ASP A 136 18.04 6.35 -7.70
C ASP A 136 17.65 4.97 -7.13
N GLU A 137 18.66 4.16 -6.79
CA GLU A 137 18.48 2.78 -6.31
C GLU A 137 17.47 2.69 -5.13
N MET A 138 17.46 3.69 -4.25
CA MET A 138 16.50 3.79 -3.15
C MET A 138 15.05 3.89 -3.62
N GLU A 139 14.79 4.66 -4.67
CA GLU A 139 13.43 4.84 -5.23
C GLU A 139 12.96 3.55 -5.90
N GLN A 140 13.88 2.81 -6.54
CA GLN A 140 13.59 1.51 -7.13
C GLN A 140 13.22 0.49 -6.05
N ARG A 141 14.08 0.34 -5.03
CA ARG A 141 13.84 -0.55 -3.88
C ARG A 141 12.48 -0.26 -3.25
N HIS A 142 12.19 1.00 -3.00
CA HIS A 142 10.92 1.45 -2.44
C HIS A 142 9.73 1.08 -3.33
N THR A 143 9.77 1.45 -4.61
CA THR A 143 8.68 1.23 -5.56
C THR A 143 8.38 -0.26 -5.73
N PHE A 144 9.40 -1.06 -6.04
CA PHE A 144 9.23 -2.49 -6.29
C PHE A 144 8.97 -3.28 -5.02
N GLY A 145 9.57 -2.87 -3.90
CA GLY A 145 9.29 -3.45 -2.59
C GLY A 145 7.83 -3.30 -2.20
N LEU A 146 7.26 -2.09 -2.33
CA LEU A 146 5.84 -1.86 -2.04
C LEU A 146 4.91 -2.62 -2.98
N PHE A 147 5.21 -2.62 -4.28
CA PHE A 147 4.45 -3.39 -5.27
C PHE A 147 4.47 -4.89 -4.94
N ALA A 148 5.64 -5.45 -4.68
CA ALA A 148 5.79 -6.87 -4.36
C ALA A 148 5.08 -7.24 -3.04
N ALA A 149 5.08 -6.35 -2.06
CA ALA A 149 4.35 -6.56 -0.81
C ALA A 149 2.82 -6.46 -1.00
N ASP A 150 2.32 -5.81 -2.05
CA ASP A 150 0.89 -5.88 -2.41
C ASP A 150 0.53 -7.22 -3.08
N MET A 151 1.50 -7.83 -3.77
CA MET A 151 1.35 -9.15 -4.39
C MET A 151 1.56 -10.30 -3.39
N SER A 152 2.42 -10.12 -2.38
CA SER A 152 2.69 -11.08 -1.32
C SER A 152 2.34 -10.50 0.05
N PHE A 153 1.17 -10.88 0.56
CA PHE A 153 0.76 -10.48 1.90
C PHE A 153 1.64 -11.13 2.98
N GLU A 154 2.13 -12.36 2.78
CA GLU A 154 3.09 -12.99 3.70
C GLU A 154 4.42 -12.22 3.73
N GLY A 155 4.90 -11.76 2.58
CA GLY A 155 6.06 -10.87 2.48
C GLY A 155 5.83 -9.54 3.20
N ALA A 156 4.65 -8.94 3.04
CA ALA A 156 4.28 -7.72 3.76
C ALA A 156 4.26 -7.92 5.29
N LEU A 157 3.77 -9.07 5.78
CA LEU A 157 3.79 -9.41 7.20
C LEU A 157 5.22 -9.50 7.72
N LYS A 158 6.11 -10.22 7.01
CA LYS A 158 7.54 -10.31 7.39
C LYS A 158 8.25 -8.97 7.33
N ALA A 159 7.88 -8.08 6.41
CA ALA A 159 8.43 -6.73 6.31
C ALA A 159 7.93 -5.77 7.42
N GLY A 160 6.93 -6.16 8.21
CA GLY A 160 6.26 -5.25 9.14
C GLY A 160 5.36 -4.22 8.44
N TRP A 161 4.90 -4.51 7.22
CA TRP A 161 4.03 -3.65 6.41
C TRP A 161 2.59 -4.19 6.28
N GLY A 162 2.24 -5.17 7.11
CA GLY A 162 0.90 -5.73 7.22
C GLY A 162 0.63 -6.32 8.59
N PHE A 163 -0.64 -6.58 8.88
CA PHE A 163 -1.08 -7.21 10.13
C PHE A 163 -2.37 -7.99 9.92
N VAL A 164 -2.55 -9.06 10.70
CA VAL A 164 -3.80 -9.84 10.75
C VAL A 164 -4.43 -9.68 12.13
N ASP A 165 -5.56 -8.98 12.19
CA ASP A 165 -6.33 -8.90 13.42
C ASP A 165 -7.36 -10.03 13.49
N ASN A 166 -7.08 -11.02 14.32
CA ASN A 166 -7.99 -12.15 14.62
C ASN A 166 -8.84 -11.89 15.88
N SER A 167 -8.65 -10.75 16.56
CA SER A 167 -9.35 -10.39 17.81
C SER A 167 -10.58 -9.52 17.55
N ILE A 168 -11.24 -9.75 16.41
CA ILE A 168 -12.39 -8.98 15.96
C ILE A 168 -13.69 -9.63 16.43
N VAL A 169 -14.72 -8.79 16.62
CA VAL A 169 -16.04 -9.20 17.07
C VAL A 169 -17.05 -8.88 15.96
N ARG A 170 -17.99 -9.82 15.74
CA ARG A 170 -19.04 -9.63 14.73
C ARG A 170 -19.89 -8.41 15.09
N ASN A 171 -20.30 -7.66 14.06
CA ASN A 171 -21.11 -6.44 14.17
C ASN A 171 -20.42 -5.26 14.86
N GLU A 172 -19.11 -5.30 15.05
CA GLU A 172 -18.34 -4.11 15.43
C GLU A 172 -17.77 -3.40 14.18
N VAL A 173 -17.50 -2.11 14.32
CA VAL A 173 -16.77 -1.30 13.34
C VAL A 173 -15.53 -0.75 13.99
N TYR A 174 -14.42 -0.87 13.28
CA TYR A 174 -13.11 -0.47 13.77
C TYR A 174 -12.52 0.65 12.93
N VAL A 175 -11.77 1.52 13.58
CA VAL A 175 -10.80 2.41 12.94
C VAL A 175 -9.42 1.92 13.29
N TYR A 176 -8.66 1.55 12.29
CA TYR A 176 -7.23 1.23 12.45
C TYR A 176 -6.43 2.47 12.14
N GLN A 177 -5.44 2.76 12.96
CA GLN A 177 -4.51 3.86 12.82
C GLN A 177 -3.08 3.34 12.86
N ILE A 178 -2.29 3.70 11.85
CA ILE A 178 -0.87 3.36 11.74
C ILE A 178 -0.04 4.63 11.94
N SER A 179 1.01 4.53 12.76
CA SER A 179 1.96 5.59 13.02
C SER A 179 3.40 5.08 13.00
N ILE A 180 4.34 6.01 12.78
CA ILE A 180 5.77 5.75 12.94
C ILE A 180 6.20 6.40 14.26
N PRO A 181 6.88 5.67 15.16
CA PRO A 181 7.38 6.24 16.43
C PRO A 181 8.26 7.47 16.19
N ASN A 182 8.10 8.50 17.02
CA ASN A 182 8.89 9.74 16.99
C ASN A 182 8.89 10.48 15.63
N SER A 183 7.89 10.23 14.80
CA SER A 183 7.76 10.89 13.50
C SER A 183 6.93 12.17 13.60
N LYS A 184 7.27 13.16 12.77
CA LYS A 184 6.51 14.40 12.62
C LYS A 184 5.26 14.22 11.73
N PHE A 185 5.16 13.11 10.99
CA PHE A 185 4.03 12.86 10.10
C PHE A 185 2.78 12.45 10.85
N LYS A 186 1.64 12.92 10.37
CA LYS A 186 0.33 12.48 10.86
C LYS A 186 0.15 10.98 10.61
N SER A 187 -0.50 10.29 11.53
CA SER A 187 -0.91 8.91 11.36
C SER A 187 -1.88 8.76 10.18
N ALA A 188 -1.92 7.58 9.57
CA ALA A 188 -2.94 7.22 8.59
C ALA A 188 -3.98 6.31 9.23
N SER A 189 -5.25 6.48 8.83
CA SER A 189 -6.36 5.71 9.40
C SER A 189 -7.26 5.11 8.32
N VAL A 190 -7.85 3.95 8.61
CA VAL A 190 -8.86 3.30 7.78
C VAL A 190 -9.99 2.77 8.67
N LEU A 191 -11.23 2.99 8.23
CA LEU A 191 -12.43 2.45 8.87
C LEU A 191 -12.86 1.17 8.16
N VAL A 192 -13.23 0.14 8.92
CA VAL A 192 -13.70 -1.13 8.36
C VAL A 192 -14.74 -1.77 9.29
N GLY A 193 -15.87 -2.17 8.72
CA GLY A 193 -16.89 -2.98 9.39
C GLY A 193 -16.99 -4.36 8.74
N MET A 194 -17.37 -5.37 9.53
CA MET A 194 -17.60 -6.73 9.03
C MET A 194 -18.77 -6.82 8.04
N LYS A 195 -19.72 -5.88 8.09
CA LYS A 195 -20.84 -5.80 7.12
C LYS A 195 -20.40 -5.36 5.72
N ASP A 196 -19.20 -4.81 5.59
CA ASP A 196 -18.62 -4.45 4.28
C ASP A 196 -17.93 -5.64 3.59
N TYR A 197 -17.88 -6.81 4.26
CA TYR A 197 -17.45 -8.06 3.64
C TYR A 197 -18.46 -8.49 2.56
N LYS A 198 -18.15 -8.16 1.31
CA LYS A 198 -18.74 -8.83 0.15
C LYS A 198 -17.88 -10.02 -0.21
N LYS A 199 -18.46 -11.23 -0.18
CA LYS A 199 -17.86 -12.39 -0.83
C LYS A 199 -17.50 -11.98 -2.26
N LEU A 200 -16.27 -12.20 -2.70
CA LEU A 200 -15.89 -11.94 -4.08
C LEU A 200 -16.92 -12.66 -4.98
N PRO A 201 -17.49 -11.98 -5.98
CA PRO A 201 -18.38 -12.66 -6.92
C PRO A 201 -17.59 -13.83 -7.53
N ALA A 202 -18.20 -15.01 -7.54
CA ALA A 202 -17.65 -16.11 -8.32
C ALA A 202 -17.65 -15.68 -9.79
N ILE A 203 -16.66 -16.13 -10.56
CA ILE A 203 -16.71 -15.98 -12.02
C ILE A 203 -17.72 -17.03 -12.48
N ASP A 204 -18.94 -16.58 -12.82
CA ASP A 204 -20.04 -17.48 -13.18
C ASP A 204 -19.85 -18.07 -14.59
N ASP A 205 -19.27 -17.30 -15.53
CA ASP A 205 -18.99 -17.76 -16.90
C ASP A 205 -17.59 -17.33 -17.34
N LEU A 206 -16.70 -18.32 -17.48
CA LEU A 206 -15.41 -18.16 -18.14
C LEU A 206 -15.55 -18.65 -19.59
N ILE A 207 -15.67 -17.74 -20.55
CA ILE A 207 -15.68 -18.11 -21.97
C ILE A 207 -14.27 -17.91 -22.52
N ALA A 208 -13.66 -19.01 -22.98
CA ALA A 208 -12.42 -19.00 -23.75
C ALA A 208 -12.77 -19.19 -25.23
N VAL A 209 -12.49 -18.18 -26.05
CA VAL A 209 -12.54 -18.32 -27.52
C VAL A 209 -11.11 -18.44 -28.01
N SER A 210 -10.75 -19.59 -28.57
CA SER A 210 -9.45 -19.82 -29.21
C SER A 210 -9.54 -19.51 -30.69
N ASP A 211 -8.62 -18.68 -31.18
CA ASP A 211 -8.29 -18.53 -32.60
C ASP A 211 -6.76 -18.52 -32.74
N ASP A 212 -6.22 -18.69 -33.95
CA ASP A 212 -4.80 -19.01 -34.18
C ASP A 212 -3.82 -18.17 -33.33
N LYS A 213 -3.19 -18.86 -32.37
CA LYS A 213 -2.20 -18.37 -31.38
C LYS A 213 -2.71 -17.30 -30.40
N LYS A 214 -4.01 -17.17 -30.19
CA LYS A 214 -4.61 -16.21 -29.24
C LYS A 214 -5.78 -16.85 -28.50
N VAL A 215 -5.82 -16.67 -27.18
CA VAL A 215 -6.98 -17.03 -26.36
C VAL A 215 -7.59 -15.75 -25.81
N LEU A 216 -8.85 -15.50 -26.15
CA LEU A 216 -9.64 -14.42 -25.54
C LEU A 216 -10.40 -15.00 -24.35
N ILE A 217 -10.08 -14.49 -23.16
CA ILE A 217 -10.82 -14.79 -21.93
C ILE A 217 -11.73 -13.59 -21.66
N SER A 218 -13.04 -13.81 -21.74
CA SER A 218 -14.04 -12.79 -21.39
C SER A 218 -14.89 -13.30 -20.22
N GLY A 219 -15.03 -12.46 -19.19
CA GLY A 219 -15.86 -12.73 -18.02
C GLY A 219 -16.70 -11.51 -17.71
N ILE A 220 -18.01 -11.71 -17.51
CA ILE A 220 -18.91 -10.63 -17.12
C ILE A 220 -18.95 -10.58 -15.59
N THR A 221 -18.63 -9.42 -15.02
CA THR A 221 -19.00 -9.12 -13.64
C THR A 221 -19.93 -7.91 -13.66
N ASN A 222 -21.05 -7.98 -12.94
CA ASN A 222 -22.10 -6.94 -12.92
C ASN A 222 -21.64 -5.56 -12.38
N ARG A 223 -20.34 -5.28 -12.25
CA ARG A 223 -19.82 -4.02 -11.72
C ARG A 223 -18.57 -3.43 -12.38
N ILE A 224 -18.03 -3.96 -13.48
CA ILE A 224 -16.79 -3.41 -14.06
C ILE A 224 -16.94 -3.14 -15.55
N LYS A 225 -16.65 -1.90 -15.97
CA LYS A 225 -16.37 -1.53 -17.36
C LYS A 225 -15.21 -2.39 -17.86
N MET A 226 -15.49 -3.14 -18.91
CA MET A 226 -14.58 -4.01 -19.68
C MET A 226 -13.14 -3.48 -19.75
N TYR A 227 -12.19 -4.20 -19.13
CA TYR A 227 -10.76 -4.10 -19.41
C TYR A 227 -10.36 -5.34 -20.20
N LEU A 228 -10.07 -5.17 -21.49
CA LEU A 228 -9.50 -6.20 -22.34
C LEU A 228 -8.00 -6.30 -22.07
N HIS A 229 -7.53 -7.43 -21.56
CA HIS A 229 -6.10 -7.78 -21.55
C HIS A 229 -5.86 -8.92 -22.51
N LEU A 230 -5.11 -8.66 -23.58
CA LEU A 230 -4.71 -9.69 -24.55
C LEU A 230 -3.53 -10.47 -23.97
N ILE A 231 -3.77 -11.68 -23.46
CA ILE A 231 -2.70 -12.61 -23.10
C ILE A 231 -2.37 -13.46 -24.33
N LYS A 232 -1.19 -13.27 -24.92
CA LYS A 232 -0.63 -14.20 -25.91
C LYS A 232 -0.02 -15.38 -25.15
N LEU A 233 -0.73 -16.50 -25.08
CA LEU A 233 -0.14 -17.78 -24.67
C LEU A 233 0.51 -18.43 -25.90
N ASN A 234 1.83 -18.59 -25.86
CA ASN A 234 2.55 -19.33 -26.89
C ASN A 234 2.43 -20.82 -26.56
N VAL A 235 1.46 -21.49 -27.16
CA VAL A 235 1.27 -22.94 -27.00
C VAL A 235 2.28 -23.66 -27.91
N PRO A 236 3.14 -24.56 -27.39
CA PRO A 236 3.99 -25.38 -28.24
C PRO A 236 3.11 -26.36 -29.03
N LYS A 237 3.38 -26.51 -30.34
CA LYS A 237 2.75 -27.57 -31.14
C LYS A 237 3.12 -28.91 -30.53
N MET A 238 2.10 -29.73 -30.25
CA MET A 238 2.31 -31.17 -30.11
C MET A 238 2.35 -31.77 -31.52
N GLU A 239 3.53 -32.23 -31.91
CA GLU A 239 3.76 -33.34 -32.85
C GLU A 239 4.73 -34.31 -32.17
#